data_AF-D8DV70-F1
#
_entry.id   AF-D8DV70-F1
#
_cell.length_a   1.000
_cell.length_b   1.000
_cell.length_c   1.000
_cell.angle_alpha   90.00
_cell.angle_beta   90.00
_cell.angle_gamma   90.00
#
_symmetry.space_group_name_H-M   'P 1'
#
loop_
_entity.id
_entity.type
_entity.pdbx_description
1 polymer ?
#
loop_
_entity_poly.entity_id
_entity_poly.type
_entity_poly.pdbx_seq_one_letter_code
_entity_poly.pdbx_strand_id
1 'polypeptide(L)'
;SPIIKRYSVFTINKWMFLWASFLLLPFTANHVSQIEWSTTPLQTWLEAGYVVFFGTFIGYILTMIGQRVLRPTVVSIYNYIQPIVSVAVSICMGLGLFTIFQGLAIILVFSGVWLVIKSKSKKDIEKAE
;
A
#
# COMPACT_ATOMS: atom_id res chain seq x y z
N SER A 1 11.25 -11.26 11.31
CA SER A 1 12.58 -10.79 10.89
C SER A 1 13.23 -10.05 12.06
N PRO A 2 14.51 -10.29 12.38
CA PRO A 2 15.17 -9.74 13.57
C PRO A 2 15.27 -8.20 13.61
N ILE A 3 15.05 -7.53 12.48
CA ILE A 3 15.15 -6.07 12.34
C ILE A 3 13.94 -5.36 12.98
N ILE A 4 12.71 -5.89 12.81
CA ILE A 4 11.47 -5.33 13.36
C ILE A 4 11.40 -5.45 14.90
N LYS A 5 12.13 -6.44 15.46
CA LYS A 5 12.27 -6.64 16.90
C LYS A 5 13.29 -5.70 17.55
N ARG A 6 14.28 -5.19 16.80
CA ARG A 6 15.35 -4.32 17.33
C ARG A 6 15.10 -2.82 17.14
N TYR A 7 14.32 -2.40 16.14
CA TYR A 7 14.12 -0.98 15.86
C TYR A 7 12.74 -0.49 16.28
N SER A 8 12.72 0.70 16.90
CA SER A 8 11.52 1.47 17.19
C SER A 8 10.81 1.85 15.88
N VAL A 9 9.47 1.75 15.88
CA VAL A 9 8.60 2.18 14.77
C VAL A 9 8.93 3.61 14.34
N PHE A 10 9.31 4.45 15.30
CA PHE A 10 9.64 5.84 15.07
C PHE A 10 10.94 6.04 14.27
N THR A 11 11.94 5.20 14.51
CA THR A 11 13.24 5.27 13.80
C THR A 11 13.08 4.82 12.35
N ILE A 12 12.34 3.73 12.12
CA ILE A 12 12.08 3.22 10.77
C ILE A 12 11.27 4.25 9.97
N ASN A 13 10.20 4.79 10.55
CA ASN A 13 9.38 5.80 9.88
C ASN A 13 10.19 7.07 9.56
N LYS A 14 11.02 7.55 10.49
CA LYS A 14 11.88 8.73 10.25
C LYS A 14 12.76 8.55 9.01
N TRP A 15 13.44 7.41 8.88
CA TRP A 15 14.33 7.16 7.75
C TRP A 15 13.56 6.88 6.46
N MET A 16 12.46 6.13 6.54
CA MET A 16 11.62 5.82 5.38
C MET A 16 11.02 7.08 4.76
N PHE A 17 10.46 7.98 5.57
CA PHE A 17 9.88 9.23 5.07
C PHE A 17 10.94 10.21 4.55
N LEU A 18 12.12 10.26 5.16
CA LEU A 18 13.20 11.13 4.71
C LEU A 18 13.71 10.71 3.33
N TRP A 19 13.95 9.41 3.12
CA TRP A 19 14.35 8.89 1.81
C TRP A 19 13.23 8.99 0.78
N ALA A 20 11.98 8.70 1.18
CA ALA A 20 10.83 8.85 0.29
C ALA A 20 10.67 10.30 -0.18
N SER A 21 10.82 11.28 0.72
CA SER A 21 10.75 12.71 0.38
C SER A 21 11.84 13.08 -0.62
N PHE A 22 13.09 12.68 -0.38
CA PHE A 22 14.20 13.00 -1.28
C PHE A 22 14.03 12.38 -2.68
N LEU A 23 13.57 11.13 -2.74
CA LEU A 23 13.35 10.42 -4.01
C LEU A 23 12.12 10.93 -4.77
N LEU A 24 11.05 11.31 -4.07
CA LEU A 24 9.83 11.84 -4.68
C LEU A 24 10.00 13.29 -5.14
N LEU A 25 10.83 14.08 -4.46
CA LEU A 25 11.01 15.51 -4.73
C LEU A 25 11.24 15.85 -6.22
N PRO A 26 12.16 15.21 -6.97
CA PRO A 26 12.35 15.54 -8.39
C PRO A 26 11.17 15.15 -9.28
N PHE A 27 10.38 14.15 -8.91
CA PHE A 27 9.21 13.72 -9.68
C PHE A 27 7.97 14.56 -9.38
N THR A 28 7.77 14.90 -8.11
CA THR A 28 6.61 15.67 -7.67
C THR A 28 6.84 17.17 -7.77
N ALA A 29 8.08 17.68 -7.79
CA ALA A 29 8.37 19.13 -7.87
C ALA A 29 7.70 19.80 -9.08
N ASN A 30 7.71 19.16 -10.25
CA ASN A 30 7.03 19.69 -11.45
C ASN A 30 5.51 19.71 -11.31
N HIS A 31 4.93 18.74 -10.60
CA HIS A 31 3.49 18.69 -10.36
C HIS A 31 3.08 19.69 -9.28
N VAL A 32 3.90 19.86 -8.24
CA VAL A 32 3.69 20.77 -7.11
C VAL A 32 3.80 22.24 -7.54
N SER A 33 4.66 22.57 -8.51
CA SER A 33 4.78 23.93 -9.04
C SER A 33 3.62 24.35 -9.95
N GLN A 34 2.88 23.39 -10.51
CA GLN A 34 1.72 23.63 -11.36
C GLN A 34 0.41 23.74 -10.56
N ILE A 35 0.43 23.48 -9.25
CA ILE A 35 -0.75 23.59 -8.38
C ILE A 35 -0.97 25.05 -8.00
N GLU A 36 -2.16 25.57 -8.30
CA GLU A 36 -2.61 26.85 -7.76
C GLU A 36 -3.05 26.67 -6.29
N TRP A 37 -2.11 26.89 -5.38
CA TRP A 37 -2.33 26.76 -3.94
C TRP A 37 -3.42 27.71 -3.39
N SER A 38 -3.66 28.83 -4.08
CA SER A 38 -4.67 29.84 -3.70
C SER A 38 -6.11 29.44 -3.99
N THR A 39 -6.34 28.53 -4.94
CA THR A 39 -7.67 28.07 -5.35
C THR A 39 -8.02 26.69 -4.80
N THR A 40 -7.09 26.05 -4.09
CA THR A 40 -7.27 24.71 -3.54
C THR A 40 -8.29 24.72 -2.38
N PRO A 41 -9.40 23.97 -2.47
CA PRO A 41 -10.40 23.90 -1.41
C PRO A 41 -9.83 23.33 -0.10
N LEU A 42 -10.37 23.79 1.03
CA LEU A 42 -10.03 23.24 2.35
C LEU A 42 -10.30 21.73 2.45
N GLN A 43 -11.30 21.23 1.72
CA GLN A 43 -11.63 19.81 1.67
C GLN A 43 -10.46 18.95 1.18
N THR A 44 -9.74 19.37 0.13
CA THR A 44 -8.59 18.64 -0.41
C THR A 44 -7.44 18.55 0.60
N TRP A 45 -7.23 19.62 1.38
CA TRP A 45 -6.24 19.62 2.47
C TRP A 45 -6.61 18.64 3.59
N LEU A 46 -7.89 18.56 3.95
CA LEU A 46 -8.39 17.62 4.96
C LEU A 46 -8.28 16.17 4.49
N GLU A 47 -8.62 15.89 3.24
CA GLU A 47 -8.47 14.56 2.63
C GLU A 47 -7.00 14.11 2.59
N ALA A 48 -6.09 15.00 2.17
CA ALA A 48 -4.66 14.73 2.17
C ALA A 48 -4.14 14.46 3.60
N GLY A 49 -4.53 15.30 4.57
CA GLY A 49 -4.17 15.11 5.98
C GLY A 49 -4.68 13.80 6.55
N TYR A 50 -5.92 13.42 6.22
CA TYR A 50 -6.52 12.15 6.64
C TYR A 50 -5.74 10.94 6.11
N VAL A 51 -5.40 10.92 4.81
CA VAL A 51 -4.66 9.80 4.20
C VAL A 51 -3.24 9.70 4.78
N VAL A 52 -2.56 10.83 4.99
CA VAL A 52 -1.21 10.84 5.58
C VAL A 52 -1.24 10.33 7.02
N PHE A 53 -2.16 10.81 7.84
CA PHE A 53 -2.21 10.44 9.26
C PHE A 53 -2.80 9.04 9.48
N PHE A 54 -4.01 8.77 8.99
CA PHE A 54 -4.71 7.51 9.21
C PHE A 54 -4.19 6.40 8.28
N GLY A 55 -4.14 6.68 6.98
CA GLY A 55 -3.73 5.68 5.99
C GLY A 55 -2.25 5.31 6.09
N THR A 56 -1.39 6.29 6.38
CA THR A 56 0.06 6.10 6.31
C THR A 56 0.67 5.92 7.70
N PHE A 57 0.55 6.91 8.59
CA PHE A 57 1.20 6.86 9.91
C PHE A 57 0.62 5.76 10.81
N ILE A 58 -0.71 5.77 11.01
CA ILE A 58 -1.40 4.74 11.81
C ILE A 58 -1.31 3.38 11.11
N GLY A 59 -1.53 3.34 9.79
CA GLY A 59 -1.38 2.13 8.98
C GLY A 59 -0.02 1.44 9.19
N TYR A 60 1.08 2.18 9.08
CA TYR A 60 2.42 1.61 9.30
C TYR A 60 2.67 1.16 10.75
N ILE A 61 2.15 1.89 11.75
CA ILE A 61 2.22 1.44 13.14
C ILE A 61 1.51 0.09 13.30
N LEU A 62 0.28 -0.04 12.77
CA LEU A 62 -0.46 -1.30 12.84
C LEU A 62 0.26 -2.42 12.08
N THR A 63 0.78 -2.16 10.88
CA THR A 63 1.55 -3.16 10.12
C THR A 63 2.75 -3.65 10.92
N MET A 64 3.48 -2.74 11.58
CA MET A 64 4.66 -3.11 12.36
C MET A 64 4.31 -3.86 13.65
N ILE A 65 3.24 -3.46 14.34
CA ILE A 65 2.71 -4.20 15.50
C ILE A 65 2.23 -5.59 15.07
N GLY A 66 1.49 -5.69 13.97
CA GLY A 66 1.06 -6.96 13.38
C GLY A 66 2.24 -7.88 13.04
N GLN A 67 3.34 -7.33 12.54
CA GLN A 67 4.58 -8.08 12.30
C GLN A 67 5.33 -8.52 13.57
N ARG A 68 5.08 -7.88 14.72
CA ARG A 68 5.63 -8.31 16.02
C ARG A 68 4.81 -9.41 16.67
N VAL A 69 3.49 -9.41 16.47
CA VAL A 69 2.55 -10.37 17.09
C VAL A 69 2.34 -11.61 16.23
N LEU A 70 2.26 -11.45 14.90
CA LEU A 70 2.07 -12.56 13.96
C LEU A 70 3.38 -13.01 13.32
N ARG A 71 3.46 -14.30 12.97
CA ARG A 71 4.59 -14.84 12.19
C ARG A 71 4.69 -14.06 10.87
N PRO A 72 5.90 -13.65 10.41
CA PRO A 72 6.09 -12.88 9.17
C PRO A 72 5.40 -13.45 7.92
N THR A 73 5.17 -14.77 7.91
CA THR A 73 4.41 -15.50 6.89
C THR A 73 2.96 -15.02 6.79
N VAL A 74 2.28 -14.77 7.92
CA VAL A 74 0.87 -14.35 7.94
C VAL A 74 0.72 -12.92 7.44
N VAL A 75 1.64 -12.02 7.81
CA VAL A 75 1.66 -10.65 7.27
C VAL A 75 1.92 -10.64 5.76
N SER A 76 2.80 -11.52 5.27
CA SER A 76 3.01 -11.70 3.83
C SER A 76 1.74 -12.15 3.13
N ILE A 77 0.95 -13.04 3.74
CA ILE A 77 -0.34 -13.50 3.20
C ILE A 77 -1.35 -12.35 3.13
N TYR A 78 -1.46 -11.51 4.18
CA TYR A 78 -2.34 -10.34 4.14
C TYR A 78 -1.96 -9.34 3.04
N ASN A 79 -0.66 -9.12 2.81
CA ASN A 79 -0.21 -8.30 1.69
C ASN A 79 -0.60 -8.88 0.32
N TYR A 80 -0.77 -10.20 0.20
CA TYR A 80 -1.27 -10.85 -1.02
C TYR A 80 -2.80 -10.79 -1.16
N ILE A 81 -3.52 -10.68 -0.04
CA ILE A 81 -4.97 -10.54 -0.02
C ILE A 81 -5.39 -9.08 -0.27
N GLN A 82 -4.56 -8.11 0.10
CA GLN A 82 -4.84 -6.68 -0.07
C GLN A 82 -5.26 -6.29 -1.50
N PRO A 83 -4.61 -6.76 -2.58
CA PRO A 83 -5.08 -6.52 -3.95
C PRO A 83 -6.49 -7.05 -4.22
N ILE A 84 -6.86 -8.23 -3.69
CA ILE A 84 -8.19 -8.82 -3.88
C ILE A 84 -9.24 -7.94 -3.20
N VAL A 85 -8.99 -7.57 -1.95
CA VAL A 85 -9.91 -6.74 -1.16
C VAL A 85 -10.03 -5.35 -1.79
N SER A 86 -8.94 -4.75 -2.26
CA SER A 86 -8.95 -3.46 -2.94
C SER A 86 -9.81 -3.48 -4.20
N VAL A 87 -9.71 -4.52 -5.03
CA VAL A 87 -10.52 -4.65 -6.25
C VAL A 87 -11.99 -4.89 -5.90
N ALA A 88 -12.27 -5.77 -4.94
CA ALA A 88 -13.63 -6.04 -4.50
C ALA A 88 -14.33 -4.78 -3.96
N VAL A 89 -13.67 -4.03 -3.08
CA VAL A 89 -14.20 -2.77 -2.52
C VAL A 89 -14.40 -1.72 -3.61
N SER A 90 -13.46 -1.60 -4.56
CA SER A 90 -13.57 -0.65 -5.67
C SER A 90 -14.78 -0.93 -6.57
N ILE A 91 -15.05 -2.22 -6.86
CA ILE A 91 -16.25 -2.65 -7.59
C ILE A 91 -17.52 -2.35 -6.78
N CYS A 92 -17.54 -2.68 -5.49
CA CYS A 92 -18.70 -2.44 -4.61
C CYS A 92 -19.03 -0.96 -4.45
N MET A 93 -18.03 -0.07 -4.45
CA MET A 93 -18.22 1.38 -4.33
C MET A 93 -18.68 2.03 -5.65
N GLY A 94 -18.72 1.31 -6.76
CA GLY A 94 -19.17 1.85 -8.05
C GLY A 94 -18.25 2.94 -8.61
N LEU A 95 -17.01 3.04 -8.14
CA LEU A 95 -16.03 4.07 -8.56
C LEU A 95 -15.56 3.90 -10.02
N GLY A 96 -15.95 2.82 -10.71
CA GLY A 96 -15.58 2.53 -12.08
C GLY A 96 -16.66 2.88 -13.10
N LEU A 97 -16.37 3.81 -14.01
CA LEU A 97 -17.06 3.92 -15.31
C LEU A 97 -16.76 2.67 -16.14
N PHE A 98 -17.60 1.62 -16.02
CA PHE A 98 -17.43 0.33 -16.70
C PHE A 98 -17.19 0.50 -18.20
N THR A 99 -15.91 0.55 -18.55
CA THR A 99 -15.41 0.53 -19.91
C THR A 99 -14.78 -0.83 -20.15
N ILE A 100 -14.69 -1.27 -21.41
CA ILE A 100 -14.09 -2.55 -21.78
C ILE A 100 -12.66 -2.68 -21.21
N PHE A 101 -11.91 -1.58 -21.16
CA PHE A 101 -10.58 -1.53 -20.58
C PHE A 101 -10.53 -1.83 -19.07
N GLN A 102 -11.56 -1.44 -18.30
CA GLN A 102 -11.63 -1.75 -16.88
C GLN A 102 -11.90 -3.24 -16.64
N GLY A 103 -12.74 -3.87 -17.47
CA GLY A 103 -12.93 -5.32 -17.42
C GLY A 103 -11.63 -6.09 -17.65
N LEU A 104 -10.84 -5.65 -18.65
CA LEU A 104 -9.53 -6.21 -18.96
C LEU A 104 -8.51 -5.98 -17.84
N ALA A 105 -8.52 -4.80 -17.23
CA ALA A 105 -7.67 -4.47 -16.07
C ALA A 105 -8.02 -5.33 -14.85
N ILE A 106 -9.31 -5.56 -14.57
CA ILE A 106 -9.77 -6.43 -13.48
C ILE A 106 -9.25 -7.86 -13.69
N ILE A 107 -9.42 -8.42 -14.90
CA ILE A 107 -8.93 -9.77 -15.23
C ILE A 107 -7.40 -9.86 -15.05
N LEU A 108 -6.66 -8.83 -15.49
CA LEU A 108 -5.21 -8.79 -15.36
C LEU A 108 -4.76 -8.74 -13.89
N VAL A 109 -5.42 -7.92 -13.06
CA VAL A 109 -5.14 -7.85 -11.62
C VAL A 109 -5.46 -9.18 -10.94
N PHE A 110 -6.63 -9.76 -11.19
CA PHE A 110 -6.98 -11.08 -10.65
C PHE A 110 -5.99 -12.16 -11.08
N SER A 111 -5.54 -12.15 -12.33
CA SER A 111 -4.53 -13.09 -12.85
C SER A 111 -3.18 -12.90 -12.17
N GLY A 112 -2.72 -11.66 -12.02
CA GLY A 112 -1.47 -11.33 -11.33
C GLY A 112 -1.49 -11.78 -9.88
N VAL A 113 -2.60 -11.55 -9.17
CA VAL A 113 -2.78 -12.00 -7.79
C VAL A 113 -2.81 -13.52 -7.69
N TRP A 114 -3.55 -14.20 -8.57
CA TRP A 114 -3.59 -15.65 -8.62
C TRP A 114 -2.21 -16.27 -8.85
N LEU A 115 -1.41 -15.69 -9.76
CA LEU A 115 -0.02 -16.11 -10.01
C LEU A 115 0.84 -15.94 -8.76
N VAL A 116 0.74 -14.80 -8.07
CA VAL A 116 1.51 -14.54 -6.84
C VAL A 116 1.14 -15.52 -5.72
N ILE A 117 -0.16 -15.77 -5.51
CA ILE A 117 -0.63 -16.73 -4.50
C ILE A 117 -0.14 -18.15 -4.82
N LYS A 118 -0.27 -18.58 -6.08
CA LYS A 118 0.17 -19.91 -6.53
C LYS A 118 1.69 -20.10 -6.47
N SER A 119 2.46 -19.07 -6.84
CA SER A 119 3.93 -19.09 -6.83
C SER A 119 4.50 -19.22 -5.41
N LYS A 120 3.90 -18.55 -4.43
CA LYS A 120 4.29 -18.64 -3.02
C LYS A 120 3.91 -19.96 -2.38
N SER A 121 2.70 -20.46 -2.65
CA SER A 121 2.26 -21.78 -2.19
C SER A 121 3.25 -22.88 -2.61
N LYS A 122 3.74 -22.83 -3.86
CA LYS A 122 4.76 -23.77 -4.34
C LYS A 122 6.11 -23.65 -3.60
N LYS A 123 6.59 -22.42 -3.37
CA LYS A 123 7.88 -22.17 -2.67
C LYS A 123 7.86 -22.50 -1.19
N ASP A 124 6.70 -22.41 -0.53
CA ASP A 124 6.55 -22.78 0.88
C ASP A 124 6.36 -24.30 1.06
N ILE A 125 5.86 -25.02 0.04
CA ILE A 125 5.80 -26.49 -0.01
C ILE A 125 7.19 -27.11 -0.27
N GLU A 126 7.96 -26.58 -1.23
CA GLU A 126 9.34 -27.04 -1.53
C GLU A 126 10.34 -26.78 -0.39
N LYS A 127 10.02 -25.88 0.56
CA LYS A 127 10.87 -25.62 1.74
C LYS A 127 10.58 -26.53 2.93
N ALA A 128 9.54 -27.35 2.83
CA ALA A 128 9.10 -28.28 3.87
C ALA A 128 9.44 -29.75 3.54
N GLU A 129 9.97 -30.02 2.33
CA GLU A 129 10.67 -31.26 1.95
C GLU A 129 12.19 -31.11 2.20
#